data_AF-B1KHP1-F1
#
_entry.id   AF-B1KHP1-F1
#
_cell.length_a   1.000
_cell.length_b   1.000
_cell.length_c   1.000
_cell.angle_alpha   90.00
_cell.angle_beta   90.00
_cell.angle_gamma   90.00
#
_symmetry.space_group_name_H-M   'P 1'
#
loop_
_entity.id
_entity.type
_entity.pdbx_description
1 polymer ?
#
loop_
_entity_poly.entity_id
_entity_poly.type
_entity_poly.pdbx_seq_one_letter_code
_entity_poly.pdbx_strand_id
1 'polypeptide(L)'
;MKEENIPNWWKQAIAIEYLPCRDYLKGDRLSQFDFSLVTKEQLEEAINKYKIVSYGTVIHNVDPRTFQQKRMLGLLGGVTKPIVEGDSAAIIPNGIVSKIHFPNLVNPIDVCDPLETFNSHIQVLDEGILYQWEIARFEGVKDRHYGRWVSDYVDLSAFDEDHDEFQELCFLKQQTKNNPEEYVERARCYIEKIQSLRLGVFKQLLEIHNEFKMSDRTSKKKVVDYPPPLLSHFETMKIEDGEISTKASMAPIFYRSALKHRLQAKKLQSPNEKYSIHILDEIHQERAEAIIMAAACLEAVVNEVGDTKHKEIWSGVEKLSLNEKYKTVFYLSGKPDDFDISKSPFQFLNKLISVRNEMIHFKPGYKRVKVLNGKSTSRLDTLLDIELIDKLPMILCDSINALYKVADSPLPEWLSDKPGWKLSEDT
;
A
#
# COMPACT_ATOMS: atom_id res chain seq x y z
N MET A 1 -25.68 18.61 18.36
CA MET A 1 -25.31 17.34 17.70
C MET A 1 -25.55 16.22 18.69
N LYS A 2 -26.11 15.05 18.31
CA LYS A 2 -26.20 13.93 19.27
C LYS A 2 -24.79 13.35 19.50
N GLU A 3 -24.42 13.15 20.76
CA GLU A 3 -23.08 12.72 21.22
C GLU A 3 -22.58 11.42 20.56
N GLU A 4 -23.51 10.60 20.05
CA GLU A 4 -23.29 9.28 19.46
C GLU A 4 -22.62 9.29 18.08
N ASN A 5 -22.60 10.43 17.37
CA ASN A 5 -22.06 10.51 16.00
C ASN A 5 -20.62 11.06 15.90
N ILE A 6 -19.98 11.37 17.03
CA ILE A 6 -18.62 11.94 17.04
C ILE A 6 -17.58 10.81 17.23
N PRO A 7 -16.61 10.64 16.31
CA PRO A 7 -15.60 9.60 16.42
C PRO A 7 -14.79 9.69 17.73
N ASN A 8 -14.47 8.54 18.34
CA ASN A 8 -13.68 8.52 19.58
C ASN A 8 -12.33 9.23 19.44
N TRP A 9 -11.67 9.10 18.29
CA TRP A 9 -10.41 9.80 18.04
C TRP A 9 -10.56 11.32 18.02
N TRP A 10 -11.72 11.84 17.59
CA TRP A 10 -11.99 13.28 17.64
C TRP A 10 -12.12 13.75 19.09
N LYS A 11 -12.80 12.98 19.94
CA LYS A 11 -12.89 13.25 21.38
C LYS A 11 -11.50 13.28 22.03
N GLN A 12 -10.63 12.33 21.66
CA GLN A 12 -9.23 12.30 22.10
C GLN A 12 -8.46 13.54 21.62
N ALA A 13 -8.61 13.89 20.34
CA ALA A 13 -7.95 15.06 19.76
C ALA A 13 -8.36 16.35 20.49
N ILE A 14 -9.66 16.54 20.75
CA ILE A 14 -10.18 17.69 21.50
C ILE A 14 -9.62 17.73 22.92
N ALA A 15 -9.58 16.58 23.62
CA ALA A 15 -9.03 16.51 24.96
C ALA A 15 -7.54 16.87 24.98
N ILE A 16 -6.75 16.32 24.07
CA ILE A 16 -5.31 16.58 23.94
C ILE A 16 -5.04 18.04 23.62
N GLU A 17 -5.82 18.63 22.73
CA GLU A 17 -5.64 19.99 22.24
C GLU A 17 -6.05 21.03 23.30
N TYR A 18 -7.17 20.82 23.99
CA TYR A 18 -7.86 21.89 24.74
C TYR A 18 -8.05 21.64 26.24
N LEU A 19 -7.76 20.44 26.75
CA LEU A 19 -8.07 20.05 28.13
C LEU A 19 -6.80 19.59 28.89
N PRO A 20 -6.81 19.67 30.23
CA PRO A 20 -5.68 19.27 31.06
C PRO A 20 -5.63 17.73 31.25
N CYS A 21 -5.35 16.98 30.18
CA CYS A 21 -5.32 15.52 30.20
C CYS A 21 -3.91 14.93 30.29
N ARG A 22 -2.91 15.69 30.74
CA ARG A 22 -1.50 15.31 30.78
C ARG A 22 -1.05 15.03 32.20
N ASP A 23 -0.50 13.85 32.44
CA ASP A 23 0.26 13.52 33.64
C ASP A 23 1.75 13.68 33.34
N TYR A 24 2.32 14.79 33.82
CA TYR A 24 3.72 15.15 33.61
C TYR A 24 4.69 14.23 34.36
N LEU A 25 4.24 13.56 35.43
CA LEU A 25 5.08 12.65 36.21
C LEU A 25 5.24 11.28 35.53
N LYS A 26 4.43 10.99 34.50
CA LYS A 26 4.48 9.73 33.73
C LYS A 26 4.94 9.96 32.28
N GLY A 27 5.24 8.85 31.60
CA GLY A 27 5.69 8.82 30.20
C GLY A 27 7.17 9.18 30.03
N ASP A 28 7.74 8.81 28.89
CA ASP A 28 9.21 8.87 28.71
C ASP A 28 9.70 10.20 28.13
N ARG A 29 8.84 10.96 27.41
CA ARG A 29 9.24 12.15 26.65
C ARG A 29 8.84 13.48 27.28
N LEU A 30 7.55 13.82 27.24
CA LEU A 30 7.00 15.06 27.84
C LEU A 30 5.98 14.75 28.93
N SER A 31 4.95 13.97 28.62
CA SER A 31 3.94 13.51 29.58
C SER A 31 3.31 12.22 29.10
N GLN A 32 2.53 11.57 29.95
CA GLN A 32 1.58 10.55 29.52
C GLN A 32 0.17 11.14 29.53
N PHE A 33 -0.65 10.75 28.55
CA PHE A 33 -2.07 11.13 28.58
C PHE A 33 -2.82 10.32 29.65
N ASP A 34 -3.51 11.02 30.53
CA ASP A 34 -4.46 10.47 31.49
C ASP A 34 -5.82 11.15 31.28
N PHE A 35 -6.67 10.49 30.48
CA PHE A 35 -8.02 10.99 30.19
C PHE A 35 -8.96 10.92 31.40
N SER A 36 -8.57 10.26 32.50
CA SER A 36 -9.37 10.29 33.74
C SER A 36 -9.29 11.64 34.46
N LEU A 37 -8.31 12.48 34.11
CA LEU A 37 -8.18 13.86 34.60
C LEU A 37 -9.23 14.81 33.99
N VAL A 38 -9.95 14.37 32.96
CA VAL A 38 -10.96 15.15 32.25
C VAL A 38 -12.35 14.60 32.58
N THR A 39 -13.24 15.44 33.09
CA THR A 39 -14.62 15.02 33.36
C THR A 39 -15.42 14.92 32.06
N LYS A 40 -16.52 14.17 32.08
CA LYS A 40 -17.43 14.05 30.92
C LYS A 40 -17.96 15.43 30.49
N GLU A 41 -18.30 16.26 31.46
CA GLU A 41 -18.84 17.61 31.26
C GLU A 41 -17.81 18.53 30.59
N GLN A 42 -16.55 18.50 31.04
CA GLN A 42 -15.46 19.28 30.43
C GLN A 42 -15.24 18.88 28.97
N LEU A 43 -15.27 17.58 28.69
CA LEU A 43 -15.12 17.06 27.33
C LEU A 43 -16.29 17.47 26.43
N GLU A 44 -17.53 17.34 26.91
CA GLU A 44 -18.73 17.77 26.18
C GLU A 44 -18.72 19.28 25.89
N GLU A 45 -18.34 20.10 26.87
CA GLU A 45 -18.20 21.54 26.69
C GLU A 45 -17.14 21.85 25.61
N ALA A 46 -15.97 21.21 25.70
CA ALA A 46 -14.90 21.42 24.72
C ALA A 46 -15.29 20.99 23.30
N ILE A 47 -15.98 19.85 23.15
CA ILE A 47 -16.47 19.36 21.86
C ILE A 47 -17.48 20.33 21.24
N ASN A 48 -18.33 20.96 22.04
CA ASN A 48 -19.32 21.93 21.56
C ASN A 48 -18.68 23.30 21.26
N LYS A 49 -17.62 23.67 21.98
CA LYS A 49 -16.93 24.96 21.85
C LYS A 49 -15.92 24.99 20.70
N TYR A 50 -15.11 23.94 20.56
CA TYR A 50 -13.99 23.92 19.63
C TYR A 50 -14.30 23.04 18.41
N LYS A 51 -14.00 23.58 17.22
CA LYS A 51 -14.30 22.94 15.94
C LYS A 51 -13.08 22.41 15.21
N ILE A 52 -11.87 22.75 15.64
CA ILE A 52 -10.64 22.52 14.88
C ILE A 52 -9.62 21.80 15.76
N VAL A 53 -8.82 20.90 15.17
CA VAL A 53 -7.67 20.25 15.81
C VAL A 53 -6.55 20.07 14.77
N SER A 54 -5.31 19.94 15.25
CA SER A 54 -4.18 19.45 14.43
C SER A 54 -3.67 18.15 15.06
N TYR A 55 -4.38 17.05 14.79
CA TYR A 55 -4.16 15.77 15.46
C TYR A 55 -3.28 14.82 14.67
N GLY A 56 -3.29 14.90 13.34
CA GLY A 56 -2.68 13.92 12.45
C GLY A 56 -3.15 14.10 11.01
N THR A 57 -2.92 13.11 10.18
CA THR A 57 -3.62 13.00 8.88
C THR A 57 -4.75 12.00 9.04
N VAL A 58 -5.99 12.39 8.75
CA VAL A 58 -7.12 11.47 8.65
C VAL A 58 -7.07 10.76 7.31
N ILE A 59 -7.24 9.44 7.35
CA ILE A 59 -7.39 8.58 6.18
C ILE A 59 -8.86 8.21 6.08
N HIS A 60 -9.43 8.26 4.87
CA HIS A 60 -10.82 7.87 4.61
C HIS A 60 -10.93 6.85 3.47
N ASN A 61 -12.09 6.20 3.35
CA ASN A 61 -12.42 5.25 2.28
C ASN A 61 -11.48 4.03 2.14
N VAL A 62 -10.67 3.72 3.15
CA VAL A 62 -9.76 2.57 3.15
C VAL A 62 -9.98 1.76 4.43
N ASP A 63 -9.96 0.43 4.34
CA ASP A 63 -9.94 -0.42 5.53
C ASP A 63 -8.62 -0.20 6.30
N PRO A 64 -8.64 0.07 7.62
CA PRO A 64 -7.43 0.33 8.40
C PRO A 64 -6.36 -0.77 8.27
N ARG A 65 -6.77 -2.04 8.13
CA ARG A 65 -5.84 -3.18 7.97
C ARG A 65 -5.16 -3.14 6.61
N THR A 66 -5.91 -2.84 5.55
CA THR A 66 -5.34 -2.61 4.21
C THR A 66 -4.29 -1.51 4.26
N PHE A 67 -4.63 -0.38 4.88
CA PHE A 67 -3.72 0.76 4.99
C PHE A 67 -2.44 0.41 5.77
N GLN A 68 -2.58 -0.18 6.95
CA GLN A 68 -1.45 -0.56 7.79
C GLN A 68 -0.53 -1.60 7.12
N GLN A 69 -1.10 -2.66 6.54
CA GLN A 69 -0.32 -3.71 5.88
C GLN A 69 0.44 -3.17 4.68
N LYS A 70 -0.22 -2.40 3.81
CA LYS A 70 0.44 -1.81 2.64
C LYS A 70 1.46 -0.74 3.02
N ARG A 71 1.22 0.07 4.06
CA ARG A 71 2.21 1.02 4.61
C ARG A 71 3.45 0.29 5.12
N MET A 72 3.28 -0.76 5.92
CA MET A 72 4.38 -1.57 6.44
C MET A 72 5.22 -2.20 5.33
N LEU A 73 4.58 -2.74 4.29
CA LEU A 73 5.29 -3.29 3.14
C LEU A 73 5.97 -2.22 2.28
N GLY A 74 5.39 -1.02 2.21
CA GLY A 74 6.04 0.14 1.61
C GLY A 74 7.38 0.46 2.29
N LEU A 75 7.41 0.43 3.63
CA LEU A 75 8.62 0.68 4.42
C LEU A 75 9.68 -0.41 4.27
N LEU A 76 9.27 -1.67 4.10
CA LEU A 76 10.18 -2.83 4.06
C LEU A 76 10.81 -3.12 2.69
N GLY A 77 10.48 -2.35 1.64
CA GLY A 77 11.06 -2.61 0.32
C GLY A 77 10.37 -1.96 -0.88
N GLY A 78 9.30 -1.19 -0.66
CA GLY A 78 8.69 -0.34 -1.68
C GLY A 78 7.94 -1.10 -2.76
N VAL A 79 7.14 -2.10 -2.40
CA VAL A 79 6.49 -2.94 -3.43
C VAL A 79 5.11 -3.48 -3.03
N THR A 80 4.11 -2.61 -3.07
CA THR A 80 2.71 -3.01 -3.24
C THR A 80 2.09 -2.10 -4.29
N LYS A 81 1.11 -2.60 -5.05
CA LYS A 81 0.28 -1.69 -5.85
C LYS A 81 -0.26 -0.60 -4.91
N PRO A 82 -0.18 0.68 -5.31
CA PRO A 82 -0.67 1.76 -4.46
C PRO A 82 -2.12 1.46 -4.10
N ILE A 83 -2.53 1.88 -2.90
CA ILE A 83 -3.93 1.67 -2.46
C ILE A 83 -4.87 2.30 -3.48
N VAL A 84 -4.56 3.52 -3.94
CA VAL A 84 -5.30 4.22 -5.00
C VAL A 84 -4.43 4.49 -6.22
N GLU A 85 -5.00 4.32 -7.41
CA GLU A 85 -4.43 4.80 -8.67
C GLU A 85 -4.74 6.31 -8.86
N GLY A 86 -3.69 7.11 -9.05
CA GLY A 86 -3.82 8.53 -9.37
C GLY A 86 -3.95 9.43 -8.15
N ASP A 87 -5.17 9.89 -7.86
CA ASP A 87 -5.44 10.98 -6.93
C ASP A 87 -5.38 10.54 -5.45
N SER A 88 -4.31 10.92 -4.75
CA SER A 88 -4.14 10.65 -3.32
C SER A 88 -5.25 11.25 -2.45
N ALA A 89 -5.95 12.29 -2.94
CA ALA A 89 -7.06 12.89 -2.22
C ALA A 89 -8.30 12.01 -2.10
N ALA A 90 -8.31 10.84 -2.77
CA ALA A 90 -9.32 9.80 -2.56
C ALA A 90 -9.12 9.00 -1.25
N ILE A 91 -7.93 9.06 -0.64
CA ILE A 91 -7.61 8.40 0.63
C ILE A 91 -7.15 9.37 1.72
N ILE A 92 -6.50 10.47 1.34
CA ILE A 92 -6.10 11.57 2.24
C ILE A 92 -6.93 12.80 1.84
N PRO A 93 -8.11 13.01 2.43
CA PRO A 93 -9.02 14.06 1.99
C PRO A 93 -8.39 15.45 2.13
N ASN A 94 -8.64 16.30 1.14
CA ASN A 94 -8.49 17.75 1.22
C ASN A 94 -9.87 18.37 0.90
N GLY A 95 -10.72 18.44 1.93
CA GLY A 95 -12.14 18.71 1.84
C GLY A 95 -12.96 17.85 2.80
N ILE A 96 -14.16 17.45 2.37
CA ILE A 96 -15.07 16.60 3.16
C ILE A 96 -14.43 15.23 3.41
N VAL A 97 -14.49 14.78 4.66
CA VAL A 97 -14.05 13.45 5.10
C VAL A 97 -15.25 12.50 5.07
N SER A 98 -15.04 11.25 4.62
CA SER A 98 -16.11 10.24 4.65
C SER A 98 -16.44 9.87 6.09
N LYS A 99 -17.66 9.38 6.35
CA LYS A 99 -18.03 8.78 7.64
C LYS A 99 -17.09 7.66 8.06
N ILE A 100 -16.44 7.01 7.10
CA ILE A 100 -15.53 5.89 7.35
C ILE A 100 -14.10 6.39 7.21
N HIS A 101 -13.53 6.72 8.36
CA HIS A 101 -12.22 7.33 8.46
C HIS A 101 -11.54 6.95 9.77
N PHE A 102 -10.22 7.15 9.83
CA PHE A 102 -9.41 6.94 11.02
C PHE A 102 -8.19 7.87 10.99
N PRO A 103 -7.65 8.28 12.16
CA PRO A 103 -6.45 9.07 12.22
C PRO A 103 -5.22 8.19 11.89
N ASN A 104 -4.34 8.72 11.07
CA ASN A 104 -3.00 8.19 10.84
C ASN A 104 -1.99 9.12 11.51
N LEU A 105 -1.48 8.67 12.65
CA LEU A 105 -0.43 9.34 13.39
C LEU A 105 0.93 8.80 12.94
N VAL A 106 1.93 9.68 12.83
CA VAL A 106 3.32 9.25 12.56
C VAL A 106 3.85 8.44 13.73
N ASN A 107 3.64 8.96 14.95
CA ASN A 107 3.92 8.30 16.21
C ASN A 107 2.61 8.10 16.99
N PRO A 108 2.42 6.95 17.65
CA PRO A 108 1.33 6.76 18.60
C PRO A 108 1.34 7.82 19.73
N ILE A 109 0.16 8.16 20.26
CA ILE A 109 0.00 9.20 21.29
C ILE A 109 0.65 8.83 22.64
N ASP A 110 0.90 7.55 22.88
CA ASP A 110 1.66 7.05 24.02
C ASP A 110 3.17 7.23 23.87
N VAL A 111 3.65 7.55 22.66
CA VAL A 111 5.06 7.79 22.34
C VAL A 111 5.37 9.28 22.20
N CYS A 112 4.48 10.04 21.57
CA CYS A 112 4.70 11.45 21.22
C CYS A 112 3.41 12.25 21.39
N ASP A 113 3.46 13.36 22.11
CA ASP A 113 2.31 14.25 22.21
C ASP A 113 2.15 15.04 20.89
N PRO A 114 0.96 15.01 20.25
CA PRO A 114 0.70 15.78 19.03
C PRO A 114 0.86 17.30 19.16
N LEU A 115 0.95 17.84 20.40
CA LEU A 115 1.29 19.25 20.64
C LEU A 115 2.77 19.56 20.50
N GLU A 116 3.67 18.56 20.56
CA GLU A 116 5.13 18.77 20.42
C GLU A 116 5.53 19.31 19.04
N THR A 117 4.64 19.20 18.06
CA THR A 117 4.88 19.66 16.70
C THR A 117 3.57 20.11 16.05
N PHE A 118 3.67 20.69 14.87
CA PHE A 118 2.51 20.98 14.02
C PHE A 118 2.31 19.86 12.99
N ASN A 119 1.23 19.90 12.23
CA ASN A 119 0.94 18.92 11.19
C ASN A 119 0.73 19.60 9.83
N SER A 120 0.91 18.86 8.73
CA SER A 120 0.54 19.36 7.40
C SER A 120 -0.96 19.57 7.25
N HIS A 121 -1.76 18.85 8.04
CA HIS A 121 -3.21 18.87 7.95
C HIS A 121 -3.87 19.32 9.25
N ILE A 122 -4.98 20.03 9.11
CA ILE A 122 -5.95 20.26 10.19
C ILE A 122 -7.23 19.50 9.92
N GLN A 123 -7.98 19.22 10.98
CA GLN A 123 -9.33 18.68 10.90
C GLN A 123 -10.32 19.66 11.51
N VAL A 124 -11.45 19.86 10.84
CA VAL A 124 -12.52 20.77 11.28
C VAL A 124 -13.85 20.02 11.31
N LEU A 125 -14.51 19.97 12.46
CA LEU A 125 -15.87 19.48 12.62
C LEU A 125 -16.83 20.67 12.63
N ASP A 126 -17.46 20.92 11.48
CA ASP A 126 -18.38 22.03 11.30
C ASP A 126 -19.77 21.52 10.87
N GLU A 127 -20.79 21.92 11.63
CA GLU A 127 -22.19 21.52 11.38
C GLU A 127 -22.41 19.99 11.31
N GLY A 128 -21.55 19.21 11.98
CA GLY A 128 -21.60 17.75 11.97
C GLY A 128 -20.95 17.09 10.76
N ILE A 129 -20.29 17.87 9.91
CA ILE A 129 -19.49 17.40 8.79
C ILE A 129 -18.01 17.56 9.17
N LEU A 130 -17.25 16.49 9.01
CA LEU A 130 -15.81 16.51 9.22
C LEU A 130 -15.12 16.93 7.91
N TYR A 131 -14.21 17.89 8.03
CA TYR A 131 -13.33 18.35 6.97
C TYR A 131 -11.88 18.10 7.36
N GLN A 132 -11.03 17.92 6.35
CA GLN A 132 -9.59 17.94 6.51
C GLN A 132 -9.00 18.87 5.45
N TRP A 133 -8.04 19.71 5.83
CA TRP A 133 -7.37 20.61 4.91
C TRP A 133 -5.86 20.47 5.04
N GLU A 134 -5.19 20.35 3.89
CA GLU A 134 -3.74 20.52 3.83
C GLU A 134 -3.43 22.01 3.91
N ILE A 135 -2.72 22.41 4.98
CA ILE A 135 -2.46 23.82 5.31
C ILE A 135 -0.98 24.11 5.51
N ALA A 136 -0.13 23.09 5.67
CA ALA A 136 1.29 23.28 5.89
C ALA A 136 2.13 22.19 5.22
N ARG A 137 3.40 22.51 4.98
CA ARG A 137 4.42 21.58 4.48
C ARG A 137 5.64 21.61 5.41
N PHE A 138 6.33 20.48 5.51
CA PHE A 138 7.56 20.37 6.29
C PHE A 138 8.76 20.61 5.38
N GLU A 139 9.61 21.58 5.73
CA GLU A 139 10.80 21.95 4.95
C GLU A 139 12.08 21.74 5.76
N GLY A 140 13.11 21.20 5.11
CA GLY A 140 14.45 21.13 5.69
C GLY A 140 15.07 22.51 5.76
N VAL A 141 15.65 22.88 6.91
CA VAL A 141 16.36 24.15 7.09
C VAL A 141 17.84 23.92 6.87
N LYS A 142 18.45 24.75 6.01
CA LYS A 142 19.89 24.68 5.74
C LYS A 142 20.67 24.83 7.05
N ASP A 143 21.68 23.98 7.25
CA ASP A 143 22.57 23.98 8.42
C ASP A 143 21.88 23.60 9.75
N ARG A 144 20.66 23.02 9.71
CA ARG A 144 19.99 22.41 10.87
C ARG A 144 19.78 20.90 10.68
N HIS A 145 19.77 20.16 11.79
CA HIS A 145 19.45 18.73 11.82
C HIS A 145 17.94 18.43 11.94
N TYR A 146 17.12 19.49 12.04
CA TYR A 146 15.67 19.42 12.07
C TYR A 146 15.07 20.34 10.99
N GLY A 147 13.84 20.04 10.58
CA GLY A 147 13.06 20.88 9.66
C GLY A 147 12.02 21.72 10.40
N ARG A 148 11.31 22.56 9.65
CA ARG A 148 10.27 23.45 10.17
C ARG A 148 8.97 23.28 9.39
N TRP A 149 7.86 23.63 10.02
CA TRP A 149 6.57 23.76 9.34
C TRP A 149 6.43 25.15 8.73
N VAL A 150 6.03 25.20 7.46
CA VAL A 150 5.66 26.44 6.79
C VAL A 150 4.26 26.32 6.21
N SER A 151 3.53 27.42 6.23
CA SER A 151 2.19 27.52 5.69
C SER A 151 2.10 28.79 4.86
N ASP A 152 1.39 28.71 3.73
CA ASP A 152 1.08 29.87 2.91
C ASP A 152 -0.17 30.62 3.44
N TYR A 153 -0.80 30.11 4.51
CA TYR A 153 -2.07 30.62 5.06
C TYR A 153 -1.90 31.28 6.43
N VAL A 154 -0.96 30.81 7.25
CA VAL A 154 -0.73 31.27 8.62
C VAL A 154 0.74 31.28 8.95
N ASP A 155 1.16 32.18 9.84
CA ASP A 155 2.53 32.16 10.36
C ASP A 155 2.72 31.03 11.38
N LEU A 156 3.71 30.18 11.13
CA LEU A 156 4.08 29.05 11.97
C LEU A 156 5.48 29.20 12.58
N SER A 157 6.17 30.34 12.38
CA SER A 157 7.55 30.52 12.85
C SER A 157 7.70 30.37 14.35
N ALA A 158 6.68 30.78 15.12
CA ALA A 158 6.68 30.66 16.59
C ALA A 158 6.84 29.20 17.06
N PHE A 159 6.35 28.21 16.30
CA PHE A 159 6.55 26.80 16.64
C PHE A 159 7.97 26.29 16.39
N ASP A 160 8.72 26.95 15.49
CA ASP A 160 10.13 26.64 15.23
C ASP A 160 11.02 27.22 16.34
N GLU A 161 10.68 28.41 16.85
CA GLU A 161 11.40 29.10 17.93
C GLU A 161 11.32 28.36 19.28
N ASP A 162 10.25 27.60 19.51
CA ASP A 162 10.02 26.87 20.77
C ASP A 162 10.75 25.51 20.85
N HIS A 163 11.50 25.12 19.80
CA HIS A 163 12.21 23.85 19.75
C HIS A 163 13.25 23.69 20.88
N ASP A 164 14.02 24.74 21.17
CA ASP A 164 15.09 24.68 22.16
C ASP A 164 14.52 24.51 23.59
N GLU A 165 13.42 25.22 23.89
CA GLU A 165 12.71 25.08 25.18
C GLU A 165 12.18 23.66 25.37
N PHE A 166 11.67 23.03 24.32
CA PHE A 166 11.25 21.63 24.36
C PHE A 166 12.40 20.67 24.63
N GLN A 167 13.57 20.86 24.00
CA GLN A 167 14.74 20.02 24.25
C GLN A 167 15.23 20.15 25.70
N GLU A 168 15.24 21.37 26.25
CA GLU A 168 15.57 21.60 27.66
C GLU A 168 14.62 20.85 28.60
N LEU A 169 13.32 20.86 28.32
CA LEU A 169 12.33 20.13 29.10
C LEU A 169 12.54 18.62 29.05
N CYS A 170 12.79 18.05 27.86
CA CYS A 170 13.10 16.63 27.73
C CYS A 170 14.36 16.24 28.51
N PHE A 171 15.39 17.09 28.51
CA PHE A 171 16.59 16.88 29.31
C PHE A 171 16.32 16.96 30.81
N LEU A 172 15.54 17.95 31.25
CA LEU A 172 15.10 18.08 32.64
C LEU A 172 14.26 16.87 33.08
N LYS A 173 13.44 16.31 32.18
CA LYS A 173 12.63 15.10 32.45
C LYS A 173 13.50 13.88 32.80
N GLN A 174 14.64 13.74 32.13
CA GLN A 174 15.57 12.65 32.40
C GLN A 174 16.25 12.79 33.78
N GLN A 175 16.27 14.00 34.33
CA GLN A 175 16.86 14.32 35.64
C GLN A 175 15.84 14.41 36.78
N THR A 176 14.54 14.23 36.50
CA THR A 176 13.41 14.49 37.40
C THR A 176 13.45 13.73 38.73
N LYS A 177 14.28 12.70 38.87
CA LYS A 177 14.51 12.01 40.16
C LYS A 177 14.93 12.97 41.30
N ASN A 178 15.52 14.13 40.97
CA ASN A 178 16.05 15.06 41.97
C ASN A 178 15.15 16.28 42.23
N ASN A 179 14.25 16.66 41.32
CA ASN A 179 13.33 17.80 41.50
C ASN A 179 12.06 17.67 40.61
N PRO A 180 11.07 16.86 41.02
CA PRO A 180 9.87 16.63 40.21
C PRO A 180 8.97 17.87 40.08
N GLU A 181 8.91 18.72 41.09
CA GLU A 181 8.05 19.89 41.11
C GLU A 181 8.48 20.94 40.08
N GLU A 182 9.78 21.18 39.96
CA GLU A 182 10.34 22.12 38.96
C GLU A 182 10.03 21.67 37.53
N TYR A 183 10.18 20.37 37.24
CA TYR A 183 9.85 19.82 35.92
C TYR A 183 8.37 19.99 35.60
N VAL A 184 7.48 19.59 36.52
CA VAL A 184 6.02 19.65 36.32
C VAL A 184 5.58 21.08 36.04
N GLU A 185 6.09 22.05 36.80
CA GLU A 185 5.72 23.44 36.62
C GLU A 185 6.21 23.99 35.27
N ARG A 186 7.47 23.74 34.88
CA ARG A 186 7.97 24.17 33.57
C ARG A 186 7.24 23.50 32.41
N ALA A 187 6.96 22.20 32.50
CA ALA A 187 6.22 21.46 31.47
C ALA A 187 4.79 21.98 31.31
N ARG A 188 4.12 22.30 32.42
CA ARG A 188 2.78 22.91 32.42
C ARG A 188 2.79 24.28 31.74
N CYS A 189 3.72 25.17 32.10
CA CYS A 189 3.85 26.47 31.47
C CYS A 189 4.14 26.37 29.97
N TYR A 190 4.99 25.43 29.56
CA TYR A 190 5.28 25.18 28.15
C TYR A 190 4.04 24.72 27.38
N ILE A 191 3.26 23.77 27.91
CA ILE A 191 2.01 23.33 27.28
C ILE A 191 1.01 24.50 27.16
N GLU A 192 0.82 25.29 28.21
CA GLU A 192 -0.07 26.46 28.19
C GLU A 192 0.36 27.49 27.12
N LYS A 193 1.68 27.72 26.97
CA LYS A 193 2.26 28.57 25.91
C LYS A 193 1.94 28.03 24.51
N ILE A 194 2.24 26.76 24.25
CA ILE A 194 2.00 26.12 22.94
C ILE A 194 0.50 26.10 22.60
N GLN A 195 -0.37 25.82 23.57
CA GLN A 195 -1.82 25.87 23.38
C GLN A 195 -2.30 27.28 23.02
N SER A 196 -1.76 28.32 23.66
CA SER A 196 -2.06 29.72 23.33
C SER A 196 -1.66 30.07 21.89
N LEU A 197 -0.46 29.65 21.46
CA LEU A 197 0.00 29.82 20.07
C LEU A 197 -0.93 29.10 19.08
N ARG A 198 -1.28 27.84 19.34
CA ARG A 198 -2.18 27.05 18.48
C ARG A 198 -3.58 27.65 18.40
N LEU A 199 -4.13 28.15 19.50
CA LEU A 199 -5.43 28.84 19.50
C LEU A 199 -5.42 30.08 18.59
N GLY A 200 -4.34 30.87 18.62
CA GLY A 200 -4.16 32.02 17.73
C GLY A 200 -4.13 31.63 16.25
N VAL A 201 -3.42 30.55 15.93
CA VAL A 201 -3.33 30.00 14.56
C VAL A 201 -4.65 29.39 14.12
N PHE A 202 -5.32 28.61 14.98
CA PHE A 202 -6.60 27.98 14.69
C PHE A 202 -7.72 28.97 14.42
N LYS A 203 -7.70 30.14 15.05
CA LYS A 203 -8.65 31.21 14.74
C LYS A 203 -8.54 31.64 13.26
N GLN A 204 -7.31 31.83 12.78
CA GLN A 204 -7.05 32.18 11.37
C GLN A 204 -7.40 31.02 10.44
N LEU A 205 -7.02 29.79 10.80
CA LEU A 205 -7.34 28.61 9.98
C LEU A 205 -8.84 28.29 9.91
N LEU A 206 -9.64 28.69 10.89
CA LEU A 206 -11.11 28.61 10.81
C LEU A 206 -11.69 29.61 9.80
N GLU A 207 -11.06 30.76 9.59
CA GLU A 207 -11.46 31.70 8.53
C GLU A 207 -11.14 31.09 7.16
N ILE A 208 -9.93 30.55 6.99
CA ILE A 208 -9.51 29.83 5.78
C ILE A 208 -10.39 28.61 5.50
N HIS A 209 -10.81 27.86 6.54
CA HIS A 209 -11.75 26.76 6.39
C HIS A 209 -13.05 27.20 5.70
N ASN A 210 -13.61 28.36 6.05
CA ASN A 210 -14.84 28.85 5.44
C ASN A 210 -14.62 29.18 3.95
N GLU A 211 -13.48 29.76 3.58
CA GLU A 211 -13.11 30.03 2.20
C GLU A 211 -12.98 28.73 1.38
N PHE A 212 -12.31 27.73 1.95
CA PHE A 212 -12.15 26.41 1.34
C PHE A 212 -13.48 25.67 1.21
N LYS A 213 -14.33 25.70 2.24
CA LYS A 213 -15.68 25.10 2.21
C LYS A 213 -16.53 25.70 1.08
N MET A 214 -16.43 27.01 0.83
CA MET A 214 -17.21 27.69 -0.22
C MET A 214 -16.69 27.41 -1.64
N SER A 215 -15.38 27.21 -1.78
CA SER A 215 -14.71 26.94 -3.06
C SER A 215 -14.63 25.46 -3.42
N ASP A 216 -14.84 24.55 -2.47
CA ASP A 216 -14.83 23.12 -2.72
C ASP A 216 -15.99 22.68 -3.61
N ARG A 217 -15.63 22.01 -4.71
CA ARG A 217 -16.56 21.47 -5.72
C ARG A 217 -16.39 19.97 -5.92
N THR A 218 -15.36 19.36 -5.37
CA THR A 218 -14.92 18.03 -5.82
C THR A 218 -14.85 16.99 -4.70
N SER A 219 -14.63 17.40 -3.45
CA SER A 219 -14.41 16.44 -2.36
C SER A 219 -15.61 15.51 -2.15
N LYS A 220 -16.84 16.01 -2.36
CA LYS A 220 -18.07 15.23 -2.24
C LYS A 220 -18.11 14.02 -3.16
N LYS A 221 -17.48 14.09 -4.34
CA LYS A 221 -17.39 12.96 -5.29
C LYS A 221 -16.42 11.87 -4.83
N LYS A 222 -15.57 12.18 -3.84
CA LYS A 222 -14.58 11.27 -3.25
C LYS A 222 -15.06 10.68 -1.92
N VAL A 223 -16.30 10.96 -1.50
CA VAL A 223 -16.86 10.44 -0.24
C VAL A 223 -17.74 9.24 -0.53
N VAL A 224 -17.44 8.13 0.14
CA VAL A 224 -18.19 6.88 0.02
C VAL A 224 -19.01 6.66 1.29
N ASP A 225 -20.26 6.21 1.15
CA ASP A 225 -21.22 6.01 2.25
C ASP A 225 -21.23 4.58 2.84
N TYR A 226 -20.41 3.67 2.30
CA TYR A 226 -20.33 2.26 2.72
C TYR A 226 -18.90 1.82 3.07
N PRO A 227 -18.74 0.78 3.92
CA PRO A 227 -17.43 0.25 4.31
C PRO A 227 -16.56 -0.14 3.12
N PRO A 228 -15.31 0.33 3.05
CA PRO A 228 -14.40 -0.04 1.98
C PRO A 228 -14.02 -1.53 2.09
N PRO A 229 -13.76 -2.20 0.95
CA PRO A 229 -13.34 -3.58 0.97
C PRO A 229 -11.93 -3.74 1.55
N LEU A 230 -11.62 -4.93 2.07
CA LEU A 230 -10.26 -5.35 2.33
C LEU A 230 -9.56 -5.59 0.99
N LEU A 231 -8.42 -4.94 0.74
CA LEU A 231 -7.68 -5.10 -0.52
C LEU A 231 -6.46 -5.98 -0.28
N SER A 232 -6.24 -6.94 -1.17
CA SER A 232 -4.99 -7.69 -1.23
C SER A 232 -3.83 -6.85 -1.78
N HIS A 233 -2.62 -7.40 -1.72
CA HIS A 233 -1.42 -6.79 -2.31
C HIS A 233 -1.47 -6.66 -3.85
N PHE A 234 -2.38 -7.40 -4.48
CA PHE A 234 -2.53 -7.44 -5.93
C PHE A 234 -3.63 -6.50 -6.43
N GLU A 235 -4.33 -5.83 -5.52
CA GLU A 235 -5.44 -4.95 -5.84
C GLU A 235 -5.10 -3.50 -5.59
N THR A 236 -5.73 -2.64 -6.38
CA THR A 236 -5.77 -1.19 -6.19
C THR A 236 -7.21 -0.74 -6.36
N MET A 237 -7.53 0.46 -5.91
CA MET A 237 -8.85 1.03 -6.06
C MET A 237 -8.80 2.43 -6.68
N LYS A 238 -9.95 2.90 -7.14
CA LYS A 238 -10.21 4.29 -7.46
C LYS A 238 -11.57 4.67 -6.90
N ILE A 239 -11.76 5.95 -6.64
CA ILE A 239 -13.03 6.48 -6.15
C ILE A 239 -13.54 7.52 -7.13
N GLU A 240 -14.71 7.28 -7.69
CA GLU A 240 -15.36 8.16 -8.64
C GLU A 240 -16.85 8.25 -8.30
N ASP A 241 -17.37 9.49 -8.20
CA ASP A 241 -18.78 9.78 -7.94
C ASP A 241 -19.39 9.00 -6.76
N GLY A 242 -18.63 8.87 -5.66
CA GLY A 242 -19.06 8.23 -4.42
C GLY A 242 -18.98 6.69 -4.42
N GLU A 243 -18.40 6.10 -5.46
CA GLU A 243 -18.27 4.65 -5.61
C GLU A 243 -16.80 4.20 -5.63
N ILE A 244 -16.53 3.06 -4.97
CA ILE A 244 -15.22 2.40 -4.99
C ILE A 244 -15.21 1.41 -6.14
N SER A 245 -14.25 1.56 -7.06
CA SER A 245 -13.95 0.56 -8.09
C SER A 245 -12.58 -0.06 -7.80
N THR A 246 -12.46 -1.38 -7.90
CA THR A 246 -11.18 -2.07 -7.72
C THR A 246 -10.64 -2.63 -9.03
N LYS A 247 -9.32 -2.76 -9.10
CA LYS A 247 -8.59 -3.40 -10.19
C LYS A 247 -7.60 -4.39 -9.61
N ALA A 248 -7.63 -5.64 -10.10
CA ALA A 248 -6.72 -6.70 -9.69
C ALA A 248 -5.62 -6.93 -10.73
N SER A 249 -4.40 -7.18 -10.24
CA SER A 249 -3.25 -7.57 -11.05
C SER A 249 -3.08 -9.10 -10.99
N MET A 250 -3.59 -9.80 -12.00
CA MET A 250 -3.57 -11.27 -12.02
C MET A 250 -2.18 -11.85 -12.33
N ALA A 251 -1.41 -11.17 -13.18
CA ALA A 251 -0.06 -11.58 -13.58
C ALA A 251 0.87 -11.94 -12.39
N PRO A 252 1.03 -11.08 -11.36
CA PRO A 252 1.87 -11.40 -10.21
C PRO A 252 1.35 -12.56 -9.33
N ILE A 253 0.03 -12.80 -9.30
CA ILE A 253 -0.54 -13.96 -8.58
C ILE A 253 -0.08 -15.24 -9.27
N PHE A 254 -0.26 -15.31 -10.59
CA PHE A 254 0.14 -16.47 -11.38
C PHE A 254 1.66 -16.67 -11.43
N TYR A 255 2.43 -15.58 -11.50
CA TYR A 255 3.89 -15.62 -11.45
C TYR A 255 4.37 -16.28 -10.15
N ARG A 256 3.87 -15.82 -9.00
CA ARG A 256 4.21 -16.39 -7.70
C ARG A 256 3.77 -17.84 -7.59
N SER A 257 2.56 -18.17 -8.04
CA SER A 257 2.08 -19.55 -8.00
C SER A 257 2.96 -20.48 -8.85
N ALA A 258 3.33 -20.07 -10.08
CA ALA A 258 4.21 -20.85 -10.94
C ALA A 258 5.57 -21.14 -10.29
N LEU A 259 6.18 -20.13 -9.66
CA LEU A 259 7.45 -20.28 -8.96
C LEU A 259 7.34 -21.15 -7.71
N LYS A 260 6.25 -21.02 -6.94
CA LYS A 260 5.98 -21.85 -5.76
C LYS A 260 5.92 -23.33 -6.13
N HIS A 261 5.10 -23.68 -7.12
CA HIS A 261 4.93 -25.07 -7.56
C HIS A 261 6.21 -25.64 -8.18
N ARG A 262 6.98 -24.82 -8.91
CA ARG A 262 8.33 -25.20 -9.35
C ARG A 262 9.24 -25.56 -8.18
N LEU A 263 9.30 -24.71 -7.15
CA LEU A 263 10.16 -24.94 -5.98
C LEU A 263 9.73 -26.21 -5.25
N GLN A 264 8.43 -26.44 -5.09
CA GLN A 264 7.90 -27.66 -4.48
C GLN A 264 8.24 -28.91 -5.28
N ALA A 265 8.06 -28.88 -6.61
CA ALA A 265 8.46 -29.97 -7.49
C ALA A 265 9.97 -30.28 -7.40
N LYS A 266 10.80 -29.27 -7.16
CA LYS A 266 12.25 -29.43 -6.96
C LYS A 266 12.59 -29.99 -5.58
N LYS A 267 11.91 -29.53 -4.52
CA LYS A 267 12.07 -30.05 -3.14
C LYS A 267 11.75 -31.54 -3.07
N LEU A 268 10.70 -31.98 -3.76
CA LEU A 268 10.31 -33.40 -3.83
C LEU A 268 11.32 -34.27 -4.59
N GLN A 269 12.18 -33.67 -5.43
CA GLN A 269 13.19 -34.39 -6.20
C GLN A 269 14.50 -34.54 -5.41
N SER A 270 14.51 -35.49 -4.46
CA SER A 270 15.74 -35.89 -3.78
C SER A 270 16.62 -36.76 -4.70
N PRO A 271 17.91 -36.41 -4.92
CA PRO A 271 18.78 -37.12 -5.86
C PRO A 271 19.10 -38.58 -5.47
N ASN A 272 18.78 -39.02 -4.24
CA ASN A 272 19.22 -40.30 -3.69
C ASN A 272 18.08 -41.28 -3.34
N GLU A 273 16.81 -41.00 -3.65
CA GLU A 273 15.69 -41.86 -3.25
C GLU A 273 14.99 -42.56 -4.43
N LYS A 274 14.63 -43.84 -4.23
CA LYS A 274 13.64 -44.51 -5.08
C LYS A 274 12.28 -43.89 -4.74
N TYR A 275 11.77 -43.04 -5.64
CA TYR A 275 10.46 -42.43 -5.47
C TYR A 275 9.38 -43.50 -5.25
N SER A 276 8.58 -43.33 -4.20
CA SER A 276 7.29 -44.02 -4.11
C SER A 276 6.38 -43.47 -5.20
N ILE A 277 5.35 -44.25 -5.60
CA ILE A 277 4.37 -43.80 -6.60
C ILE A 277 3.71 -42.49 -6.16
N HIS A 278 3.42 -42.33 -4.86
CA HIS A 278 2.85 -41.12 -4.30
C HIS A 278 3.73 -39.88 -4.49
N ILE A 279 5.05 -40.00 -4.29
CA ILE A 279 5.97 -38.87 -4.52
C ILE A 279 6.03 -38.53 -6.01
N LEU A 280 5.97 -39.54 -6.89
CA LEU A 280 5.94 -39.30 -8.34
C LEU A 280 4.66 -38.57 -8.77
N ASP A 281 3.51 -38.95 -8.23
CA ASP A 281 2.23 -38.29 -8.47
C ASP A 281 2.28 -36.81 -8.03
N GLU A 282 2.81 -36.54 -6.84
CA GLU A 282 3.00 -35.16 -6.33
C GLU A 282 3.95 -34.35 -7.21
N ILE A 283 5.08 -34.93 -7.65
CA ILE A 283 5.99 -34.27 -8.59
C ILE A 283 5.26 -33.90 -9.89
N HIS A 284 4.46 -34.81 -10.45
CA HIS A 284 3.71 -34.53 -11.68
C HIS A 284 2.65 -33.44 -11.47
N GLN A 285 1.94 -33.46 -10.35
CA GLN A 285 0.96 -32.42 -10.02
C GLN A 285 1.62 -31.04 -9.94
N GLU A 286 2.68 -30.91 -9.15
CA GLU A 286 3.40 -29.63 -8.96
C GLU A 286 4.00 -29.10 -10.28
N ARG A 287 4.52 -29.99 -11.13
CA ARG A 287 5.02 -29.59 -12.46
C ARG A 287 3.91 -29.12 -13.40
N ALA A 288 2.77 -29.81 -13.39
CA ALA A 288 1.63 -29.43 -14.22
C ALA A 288 1.07 -28.06 -13.78
N GLU A 289 0.90 -27.85 -12.46
CA GLU A 289 0.43 -26.59 -11.88
C GLU A 289 1.40 -25.45 -12.20
N ALA A 290 2.72 -25.67 -12.08
CA ALA A 290 3.72 -24.67 -12.44
C ALA A 290 3.61 -24.22 -13.91
N ILE A 291 3.40 -25.15 -14.84
CA ILE A 291 3.25 -24.87 -16.28
C ILE A 291 1.94 -24.10 -16.56
N ILE A 292 0.83 -24.54 -15.97
CA ILE A 292 -0.48 -23.90 -16.16
C ILE A 292 -0.43 -22.45 -15.66
N MET A 293 0.13 -22.23 -14.47
CA MET A 293 0.25 -20.90 -13.87
C MET A 293 1.23 -20.01 -14.63
N ALA A 294 2.33 -20.56 -15.15
CA ALA A 294 3.25 -19.81 -16.00
C ALA A 294 2.58 -19.32 -17.29
N ALA A 295 1.81 -20.17 -17.97
CA ALA A 295 1.05 -19.78 -19.15
C ALA A 295 -0.02 -18.72 -18.83
N ALA A 296 -0.75 -18.89 -17.72
CA ALA A 296 -1.74 -17.91 -17.26
C ALA A 296 -1.12 -16.56 -16.90
N CYS A 297 0.09 -16.56 -16.32
CA CYS A 297 0.87 -15.34 -16.06
C CYS A 297 1.15 -14.59 -17.37
N LEU A 298 1.72 -15.28 -18.37
CA LEU A 298 2.08 -14.68 -19.66
C LEU A 298 0.85 -14.16 -20.41
N GLU A 299 -0.29 -14.86 -20.29
CA GLU A 299 -1.56 -14.41 -20.82
C GLU A 299 -2.10 -13.17 -20.12
N ALA A 300 -2.08 -13.14 -18.78
CA ALA A 300 -2.48 -11.97 -18.02
C ALA A 300 -1.61 -10.75 -18.38
N VAL A 301 -0.28 -10.94 -18.51
CA VAL A 301 0.66 -9.89 -18.89
C VAL A 301 0.39 -9.33 -20.28
N VAL A 302 0.19 -10.20 -21.29
CA VAL A 302 -0.05 -9.72 -22.65
C VAL A 302 -1.40 -9.00 -22.77
N ASN A 303 -2.41 -9.45 -22.04
CA ASN A 303 -3.69 -8.76 -21.95
C ASN A 303 -3.56 -7.41 -21.24
N GLU A 304 -2.81 -7.32 -20.14
CA GLU A 304 -2.57 -6.07 -19.43
C GLU A 304 -1.87 -5.03 -20.31
N VAL A 305 -0.79 -5.43 -21.00
CA VAL A 305 -0.06 -4.55 -21.92
C VAL A 305 -0.94 -4.14 -23.09
N GLY A 306 -1.65 -5.10 -23.68
CA GLY A 306 -2.53 -4.86 -24.81
C GLY A 306 -3.69 -3.91 -24.49
N ASP A 307 -4.39 -4.11 -23.37
CA ASP A 307 -5.48 -3.22 -22.93
C ASP A 307 -4.95 -1.82 -22.58
N THR A 308 -3.76 -1.73 -21.98
CA THR A 308 -3.17 -0.44 -21.60
C THR A 308 -2.66 0.37 -22.81
N LYS A 309 -2.04 -0.28 -23.80
CA LYS A 309 -1.37 0.38 -24.94
C LYS A 309 -2.20 0.41 -26.22
N HIS A 310 -3.12 -0.53 -26.38
CA HIS A 310 -3.87 -0.75 -27.62
C HIS A 310 -5.37 -0.94 -27.36
N LYS A 311 -5.90 -0.23 -26.36
CA LYS A 311 -7.28 -0.32 -25.86
C LYS A 311 -8.35 -0.37 -26.95
N GLU A 312 -8.21 0.45 -27.99
CA GLU A 312 -9.21 0.61 -29.05
C GLU A 312 -9.46 -0.68 -29.86
N ILE A 313 -8.45 -1.55 -29.98
CA ILE A 313 -8.51 -2.77 -30.78
C ILE A 313 -8.39 -4.04 -29.94
N TRP A 314 -8.00 -3.93 -28.67
CA TRP A 314 -7.66 -5.09 -27.84
C TRP A 314 -8.85 -6.04 -27.61
N SER A 315 -10.07 -5.52 -27.50
CA SER A 315 -11.28 -6.33 -27.34
C SER A 315 -11.47 -7.39 -28.45
N GLY A 316 -10.97 -7.13 -29.66
CA GLY A 316 -10.95 -8.10 -30.76
C GLY A 316 -9.80 -9.11 -30.69
N VAL A 317 -8.70 -8.75 -30.02
CA VAL A 317 -7.48 -9.54 -29.84
C VAL A 317 -7.58 -10.50 -28.66
N GLU A 318 -8.39 -10.19 -27.65
CA GLU A 318 -8.56 -11.00 -26.43
C GLU A 318 -8.93 -12.47 -26.69
N LYS A 319 -9.61 -12.75 -27.81
CA LYS A 319 -10.06 -14.09 -28.19
C LYS A 319 -9.01 -14.91 -28.95
N LEU A 320 -7.89 -14.29 -29.33
CA LEU A 320 -6.81 -14.98 -30.04
C LEU A 320 -6.05 -15.93 -29.11
N SER A 321 -5.30 -16.85 -29.71
CA SER A 321 -4.40 -17.70 -28.93
C SER A 321 -3.27 -16.87 -28.30
N LEU A 322 -2.64 -17.38 -27.23
CA LEU A 322 -1.59 -16.64 -26.53
C LEU A 322 -0.42 -16.23 -27.46
N ASN A 323 0.01 -17.12 -28.35
CA ASN A 323 1.04 -16.80 -29.36
C ASN A 323 0.62 -15.66 -30.29
N GLU A 324 -0.63 -15.67 -30.74
CA GLU A 324 -1.18 -14.62 -31.61
C GLU A 324 -1.31 -13.29 -30.87
N LYS A 325 -1.67 -13.29 -29.58
CA LYS A 325 -1.68 -12.09 -28.73
C LYS A 325 -0.29 -11.46 -28.66
N TYR A 326 0.75 -12.26 -28.36
CA TYR A 326 2.13 -11.78 -28.33
C TYR A 326 2.55 -11.22 -29.68
N LYS A 327 2.36 -11.97 -30.76
CA LYS A 327 2.66 -11.51 -32.12
C LYS A 327 1.95 -10.19 -32.44
N THR A 328 0.70 -10.05 -32.02
CA THR A 328 -0.11 -8.85 -32.26
C THR A 328 0.43 -7.64 -31.50
N VAL A 329 0.80 -7.78 -30.23
CA VAL A 329 1.43 -6.66 -29.49
C VAL A 329 2.71 -6.21 -30.20
N PHE A 330 3.58 -7.12 -30.62
CA PHE A 330 4.82 -6.77 -31.31
C PHE A 330 4.57 -6.07 -32.65
N TYR A 331 3.57 -6.53 -33.40
CA TYR A 331 3.14 -5.89 -34.64
C TYR A 331 2.60 -4.47 -34.39
N LEU A 332 1.71 -4.30 -33.42
CA LEU A 332 1.09 -3.01 -33.08
C LEU A 332 2.08 -2.00 -32.49
N SER A 333 3.12 -2.49 -31.80
CA SER A 333 4.26 -1.69 -31.33
C SER A 333 5.28 -1.36 -32.42
N GLY A 334 5.04 -1.76 -33.69
CA GLY A 334 5.93 -1.46 -34.82
C GLY A 334 7.23 -2.26 -34.83
N LYS A 335 7.32 -3.37 -34.08
CA LYS A 335 8.50 -4.23 -33.98
C LYS A 335 8.16 -5.71 -34.27
N PRO A 336 7.53 -6.04 -35.42
CA PRO A 336 7.11 -7.40 -35.72
C PRO A 336 8.29 -8.39 -35.80
N ASP A 337 9.45 -7.94 -36.24
CA ASP A 337 10.66 -8.78 -36.41
C ASP A 337 11.29 -9.18 -35.07
N ASP A 338 10.95 -8.49 -33.97
CA ASP A 338 11.44 -8.83 -32.63
C ASP A 338 10.71 -10.08 -32.06
N PHE A 339 9.62 -10.54 -32.68
CA PHE A 339 8.91 -11.77 -32.29
C PHE A 339 9.27 -12.95 -33.20
N ASP A 340 10.14 -13.83 -32.71
CA ASP A 340 10.60 -15.01 -33.44
C ASP A 340 10.45 -16.29 -32.59
N ILE A 341 9.43 -17.10 -32.90
CA ILE A 341 9.13 -18.37 -32.21
C ILE A 341 10.23 -19.42 -32.34
N SER A 342 11.21 -19.23 -33.23
CA SER A 342 12.37 -20.12 -33.36
C SER A 342 13.51 -19.76 -32.40
N LYS A 343 13.46 -18.59 -31.76
CA LYS A 343 14.51 -18.07 -30.88
C LYS A 343 14.03 -17.90 -29.45
N SER A 344 14.98 -17.89 -28.50
CA SER A 344 14.70 -17.54 -27.11
C SER A 344 14.27 -16.07 -27.00
N PRO A 345 13.29 -15.72 -26.16
CA PRO A 345 12.53 -16.59 -25.24
C PRO A 345 11.30 -17.28 -25.86
N PHE A 346 10.87 -16.87 -27.07
CA PHE A 346 9.58 -17.28 -27.64
C PHE A 346 9.50 -18.75 -28.06
N GLN A 347 10.64 -19.39 -28.35
CA GLN A 347 10.71 -20.84 -28.55
C GLN A 347 10.22 -21.60 -27.32
N PHE A 348 10.68 -21.18 -26.14
CA PHE A 348 10.28 -21.78 -24.87
C PHE A 348 8.85 -21.38 -24.47
N LEU A 349 8.42 -20.15 -24.75
CA LEU A 349 7.03 -19.75 -24.63
C LEU A 349 6.11 -20.66 -25.45
N ASN A 350 6.47 -20.93 -26.71
CA ASN A 350 5.69 -21.80 -27.58
C ASN A 350 5.65 -23.25 -27.07
N LYS A 351 6.78 -23.78 -26.55
CA LYS A 351 6.82 -25.09 -25.87
C LYS A 351 5.88 -25.10 -24.66
N LEU A 352 5.94 -24.07 -23.81
CA LEU A 352 5.09 -23.93 -22.62
C LEU A 352 3.60 -23.94 -22.99
N ILE A 353 3.20 -23.13 -23.97
CA ILE A 353 1.81 -23.05 -24.45
C ILE A 353 1.34 -24.38 -25.02
N SER A 354 2.18 -25.04 -25.83
CA SER A 354 1.85 -26.34 -26.41
C SER A 354 1.64 -27.40 -25.34
N VAL A 355 2.50 -27.44 -24.32
CA VAL A 355 2.38 -28.39 -23.20
C VAL A 355 1.11 -28.10 -22.40
N ARG A 356 0.86 -26.84 -22.04
CA ARG A 356 -0.38 -26.43 -21.36
C ARG A 356 -1.62 -26.83 -22.15
N ASN A 357 -1.66 -26.56 -23.45
CA ASN A 357 -2.81 -26.89 -24.28
C ASN A 357 -3.01 -28.40 -24.45
N GLU A 358 -1.92 -29.18 -24.52
CA GLU A 358 -2.03 -30.64 -24.53
C GLU A 358 -2.61 -31.18 -23.21
N MET A 359 -2.27 -30.57 -22.07
CA MET A 359 -2.86 -30.94 -20.77
C MET A 359 -4.34 -30.58 -20.67
N ILE A 360 -4.71 -29.35 -21.06
CA ILE A 360 -6.10 -28.86 -20.92
C ILE A 360 -7.06 -29.54 -21.91
N HIS A 361 -6.59 -29.85 -23.12
CA HIS A 361 -7.38 -30.52 -24.15
C HIS A 361 -7.01 -32.01 -24.28
N PHE A 362 -6.53 -32.60 -23.19
CA PHE A 362 -6.03 -33.96 -23.17
C PHE A 362 -7.08 -34.97 -23.64
N LYS A 363 -6.67 -35.88 -24.52
CA LYS A 363 -7.50 -37.00 -24.98
C LYS A 363 -6.89 -38.31 -24.47
N PRO A 364 -7.63 -39.11 -23.68
CA PRO A 364 -7.10 -40.35 -23.14
C PRO A 364 -6.78 -41.33 -24.27
N GLY A 365 -5.60 -41.94 -24.21
CA GLY A 365 -5.16 -42.94 -25.17
C GLY A 365 -3.73 -43.41 -24.91
N TYR A 366 -3.43 -44.65 -25.28
CA TYR A 366 -2.09 -45.20 -25.13
C TYR A 366 -1.09 -44.48 -26.05
N LYS A 367 0.07 -44.15 -25.49
CA LYS A 367 1.21 -43.57 -26.22
C LYS A 367 2.44 -44.44 -25.99
N ARG A 368 3.28 -44.59 -27.03
CA ARG A 368 4.55 -45.32 -26.90
C ARG A 368 5.47 -44.58 -25.92
N VAL A 369 6.12 -45.33 -25.05
CA VAL A 369 7.18 -44.80 -24.16
C VAL A 369 8.37 -44.30 -24.99
N LYS A 370 9.03 -43.25 -24.53
CA LYS A 370 10.29 -42.78 -25.14
C LYS A 370 11.47 -43.42 -24.41
N VAL A 371 12.55 -43.68 -25.11
CA VAL A 371 13.83 -44.11 -24.50
C VAL A 371 14.81 -42.94 -24.63
N LEU A 372 15.17 -42.32 -23.51
CA LEU A 372 16.09 -41.20 -23.43
C LEU A 372 17.31 -41.65 -22.61
N ASN A 373 18.51 -41.57 -23.18
CA ASN A 373 19.76 -42.00 -22.53
C ASN A 373 19.69 -43.42 -21.92
N GLY A 374 19.05 -44.35 -22.64
CA GLY A 374 18.88 -45.74 -22.19
C GLY A 374 17.81 -45.95 -21.11
N LYS A 375 17.10 -44.90 -20.67
CA LYS A 375 16.01 -44.98 -19.70
C LYS A 375 14.65 -44.82 -20.39
N SER A 376 13.71 -45.72 -20.09
CA SER A 376 12.32 -45.59 -20.51
C SER A 376 11.63 -44.46 -19.74
N THR A 377 11.00 -43.55 -20.47
CA THR A 377 10.32 -42.36 -19.94
C THR A 377 8.85 -42.38 -20.35
N SER A 378 7.96 -42.15 -19.38
CA SER A 378 6.52 -42.13 -19.61
C SER A 378 6.11 -40.93 -20.49
N ARG A 379 4.90 -40.97 -21.05
CA ARG A 379 4.37 -39.80 -21.78
C ARG A 379 4.25 -38.59 -20.86
N LEU A 380 3.83 -38.81 -19.61
CA LEU A 380 3.62 -37.75 -18.63
C LEU A 380 4.94 -37.10 -18.23
N ASP A 381 6.00 -37.88 -17.99
CA ASP A 381 7.35 -37.35 -17.74
C ASP A 381 7.90 -36.57 -18.94
N THR A 382 7.60 -37.02 -20.15
CA THR A 382 8.02 -36.30 -21.38
C THR A 382 7.27 -34.98 -21.54
N LEU A 383 5.99 -34.94 -21.12
CA LEU A 383 5.15 -33.75 -21.21
C LEU A 383 5.53 -32.74 -20.12
N LEU A 384 5.72 -33.22 -18.89
CA LEU A 384 6.12 -32.49 -17.69
C LEU A 384 7.64 -32.54 -17.49
N ASP A 385 8.35 -32.20 -18.57
CA ASP A 385 9.79 -32.27 -18.68
C ASP A 385 10.48 -31.37 -17.65
N ILE A 386 11.46 -31.93 -16.92
CA ILE A 386 12.17 -31.23 -15.85
C ILE A 386 12.93 -30.00 -16.37
N GLU A 387 13.48 -30.07 -17.59
CA GLU A 387 14.23 -28.96 -18.17
C GLU A 387 13.33 -27.74 -18.39
N LEU A 388 12.07 -27.96 -18.80
CA LEU A 388 11.09 -26.88 -18.94
C LEU A 388 10.80 -26.24 -17.59
N ILE A 389 10.60 -27.05 -16.54
CA ILE A 389 10.30 -26.60 -15.17
C ILE A 389 11.45 -25.80 -14.58
N ASP A 390 12.69 -26.26 -14.75
CA ASP A 390 13.87 -25.56 -14.26
C ASP A 390 14.06 -24.20 -14.92
N LYS A 391 13.75 -24.10 -16.22
CA LYS A 391 13.85 -22.88 -17.02
C LYS A 391 12.67 -21.91 -16.87
N LEU A 392 11.56 -22.30 -16.22
CA LEU A 392 10.36 -21.45 -16.08
C LEU A 392 10.64 -20.01 -15.61
N PRO A 393 11.46 -19.76 -14.56
CA PRO A 393 11.67 -18.38 -14.08
C PRO A 393 12.32 -17.50 -15.15
N MET A 394 13.31 -18.04 -15.87
CA MET A 394 14.00 -17.35 -16.95
C MET A 394 13.05 -17.09 -18.12
N ILE A 395 12.25 -18.10 -18.53
CA ILE A 395 11.28 -17.97 -19.62
C ILE A 395 10.26 -16.89 -19.30
N LEU A 396 9.72 -16.88 -18.08
CA LEU A 396 8.77 -15.86 -17.61
C LEU A 396 9.41 -14.48 -17.65
N CYS A 397 10.56 -14.32 -17.00
CA CYS A 397 11.26 -13.04 -16.91
C CYS A 397 11.61 -12.49 -18.29
N ASP A 398 12.24 -13.28 -19.15
CA ASP A 398 12.67 -12.84 -20.48
C ASP A 398 11.48 -12.51 -21.39
N SER A 399 10.41 -13.32 -21.35
CA SER A 399 9.22 -13.08 -22.18
C SER A 399 8.47 -11.81 -21.74
N ILE A 400 8.33 -11.60 -20.42
CA ILE A 400 7.71 -10.39 -19.85
C ILE A 400 8.58 -9.18 -20.19
N ASN A 401 9.90 -9.27 -19.98
CA ASN A 401 10.83 -8.18 -20.29
C ASN A 401 10.77 -7.78 -21.76
N ALA A 402 10.78 -8.76 -22.67
CA ALA A 402 10.67 -8.51 -24.11
C ALA A 402 9.38 -7.77 -24.45
N LEU A 403 8.25 -8.19 -23.87
CA LEU A 403 6.95 -7.56 -24.11
C LEU A 403 6.92 -6.11 -23.62
N TYR A 404 7.32 -5.85 -22.36
CA TYR A 404 7.33 -4.50 -21.79
C TYR A 404 8.31 -3.56 -22.52
N LYS A 405 9.46 -4.09 -22.97
CA LYS A 405 10.44 -3.34 -23.78
C LYS A 405 9.86 -2.92 -25.13
N VAL A 406 9.10 -3.80 -25.79
CA VAL A 406 8.47 -3.49 -27.08
C VAL A 406 7.29 -2.53 -26.90
N ALA A 407 6.56 -2.64 -25.80
CA ALA A 407 5.47 -1.75 -25.43
C ALA A 407 5.91 -0.35 -24.93
N ASP A 408 7.21 -0.11 -24.78
CA ASP A 408 7.77 1.11 -24.17
C ASP A 408 7.12 1.40 -22.81
N SER A 409 7.12 0.38 -21.95
CA SER A 409 6.58 0.43 -20.60
C SER A 409 7.67 0.11 -19.58
N PRO A 410 7.66 0.76 -18.39
CA PRO A 410 8.55 0.37 -17.31
C PRO A 410 8.25 -1.07 -16.88
N LEU A 411 9.30 -1.83 -16.56
CA LEU A 411 9.14 -3.19 -16.07
C LEU A 411 8.30 -3.20 -14.80
N PRO A 412 7.41 -4.19 -14.62
CA PRO A 412 6.63 -4.29 -13.42
C PRO A 412 7.53 -4.54 -12.21
N GLU A 413 7.34 -3.77 -11.13
CA GLU A 413 8.18 -3.88 -9.93
C GLU A 413 8.15 -5.28 -9.30
N TRP A 414 7.04 -6.00 -9.47
CA TRP A 414 6.85 -7.36 -8.96
C TRP A 414 7.70 -8.42 -9.67
N LEU A 415 8.32 -8.08 -10.81
CA LEU A 415 9.27 -8.94 -11.50
C LEU A 415 10.68 -8.85 -10.90
N SER A 416 10.96 -7.85 -10.06
CA SER A 416 12.26 -7.67 -9.42
C SER A 416 12.45 -8.55 -8.17
N ASP A 417 13.70 -8.85 -7.82
CA ASP A 417 14.08 -9.63 -6.62
C ASP A 417 13.92 -8.84 -5.29
N LYS A 418 13.13 -7.78 -5.28
CA LYS A 418 12.94 -6.94 -4.08
C LYS A 418 12.20 -7.71 -2.97
N PRO A 419 12.50 -7.40 -1.68
CA PRO A 419 11.74 -7.91 -0.55
C PRO A 419 10.23 -7.62 -0.71
N GLY A 420 9.38 -8.62 -0.43
CA GLY A 420 7.92 -8.52 -0.59
C GLY A 420 7.33 -9.27 -1.80
N TRP A 421 8.08 -9.42 -2.88
CA TRP A 421 7.70 -10.25 -4.04
C TRP A 421 8.44 -11.58 -4.13
N LYS A 422 9.67 -11.61 -3.61
CA LYS A 422 10.48 -12.82 -3.59
C LYS A 422 9.81 -13.91 -2.75
N LEU A 423 9.59 -15.08 -3.34
CA LEU A 423 9.27 -16.28 -2.58
C LEU A 423 10.57 -16.73 -1.90
N SER A 424 10.57 -16.85 -0.58
CA SER A 424 11.68 -17.47 0.14
C SER A 424 11.82 -18.92 -0.33
N GLU A 425 13.05 -19.38 -0.57
CA GLU A 425 13.29 -20.81 -0.84
C GLU A 425 12.92 -21.68 0.38
N ASP A 426 12.83 -21.07 1.56
CA ASP A 426 12.45 -21.68 2.83
C ASP A 426 10.92 -21.86 3.03
N THR A 427 10.08 -21.29 2.15
CA THR A 427 8.63 -21.58 2.07
C THR A 427 8.35 -22.62 1.02
#